data_AF-A0A352NFK0-F1
#
_entry.id   AF-A0A352NFK0-F1
#
_cell.length_a   1.000
_cell.length_b   1.000
_cell.length_c   1.000
_cell.angle_alpha   90.00
_cell.angle_beta   90.00
_cell.angle_gamma   90.00
#
_symmetry.space_group_name_H-M   'P 1'
#
loop_
_entity.id
_entity.type
_entity.pdbx_description
1 polymer ?
#
loop_
_entity_poly.entity_id
_entity_poly.type
_entity_poly.pdbx_seq_one_letter_code
_entity_poly.pdbx_strand_id
1 'polypeptide(L)'
;MRLQTIKVEEAVGKVLSHDITKIVKGETKGALYKKGHIIRKEDVPELLKTGKENIYILDLESSDIHEDEAGIRLGKAVTGAGVTWSGPRESRVNLYAGCDGLLKINIPALEAINELPDVILSTLPNNTVVKKG
;
A
#
# COMPACT_ATOMS: atom_id res chain seq x y z
N MET A 1 9.84 -1.53 -0.59
CA MET A 1 9.66 -0.12 -1.02
C MET A 1 10.71 0.81 -0.40
N ARG A 2 11.58 1.40 -1.23
CA ARG A 2 12.55 2.43 -0.79
C ARG A 2 12.28 3.76 -1.50
N LEU A 3 12.44 4.85 -0.75
CA LEU A 3 12.35 6.20 -1.30
C LEU A 3 13.76 6.60 -1.75
N GLN A 4 13.93 6.80 -3.05
CA GLN A 4 15.23 7.13 -3.63
C GLN A 4 15.14 8.44 -4.41
N THR A 5 16.14 9.30 -4.21
CA THR A 5 16.36 10.48 -5.05
C THR A 5 17.22 10.07 -6.24
N ILE A 6 16.71 10.26 -7.45
CA ILE A 6 17.45 10.01 -8.69
C ILE A 6 17.32 11.19 -9.63
N LYS A 7 18.25 11.28 -10.60
CA LYS A 7 18.18 12.25 -11.68
C LYS A 7 16.95 12.00 -12.55
N VAL A 8 16.33 13.08 -13.04
CA VAL A 8 15.11 12.97 -13.86
C VAL A 8 15.34 12.13 -15.12
N GLU A 9 16.52 12.24 -15.73
CA GLU A 9 16.89 11.50 -16.94
C GLU A 9 16.99 9.98 -16.69
N GLU A 10 17.32 9.58 -15.46
CA GLU A 10 17.46 8.18 -15.04
C GLU A 10 16.14 7.58 -14.53
N ALA A 11 15.09 8.40 -14.41
CA ALA A 11 13.85 8.02 -13.75
C ALA A 11 12.81 7.35 -14.65
N VAL A 12 13.10 7.20 -15.94
CA VAL A 12 12.20 6.55 -16.89
C VAL A 12 11.91 5.11 -16.44
N GLY A 13 10.62 4.77 -16.36
CA GLY A 13 10.13 3.47 -15.91
C GLY A 13 9.96 3.34 -14.39
N LYS A 14 10.32 4.36 -13.60
CA LYS A 14 10.14 4.40 -12.15
C LYS A 14 8.84 5.10 -11.76
N VAL A 15 8.35 4.81 -10.55
CA VAL A 15 7.07 5.33 -10.04
C VAL A 15 7.31 6.59 -9.20
N LEU A 16 6.55 7.66 -9.43
CA LEU A 16 6.61 8.86 -8.59
C LEU A 16 6.10 8.61 -7.18
N SER A 17 6.87 9.04 -6.17
CA SER A 17 6.51 8.86 -4.76
C SER A 17 5.50 9.90 -4.23
N HIS A 18 5.34 11.02 -4.93
CA HIS A 18 4.45 12.13 -4.56
C HIS A 18 4.04 12.92 -5.81
N ASP A 19 3.02 13.78 -5.66
CA ASP A 19 2.57 14.67 -6.72
C ASP A 19 3.66 15.71 -7.07
N ILE A 20 3.92 15.88 -8.36
CA ILE A 20 4.77 16.96 -8.88
C ILE A 20 3.87 18.08 -9.33
N THR A 21 3.93 19.22 -8.65
CA THR A 21 3.16 20.42 -8.99
C THR A 21 3.99 21.34 -9.87
N LYS A 22 3.44 21.76 -11.01
CA LYS A 22 4.04 22.83 -11.82
C LYS A 22 3.45 24.16 -11.36
N ILE A 23 4.32 25.09 -11.01
CA ILE A 23 3.92 26.45 -10.64
C ILE A 23 4.26 27.34 -11.83
N VAL A 24 3.25 27.71 -12.63
CA VAL A 24 3.40 28.73 -13.66
C VAL A 24 2.88 30.05 -13.09
N LYS A 25 3.78 31.04 -12.98
CA LYS A 25 3.48 32.34 -12.37
C LYS A 25 2.43 33.07 -13.23
N GLY A 26 1.20 33.16 -12.71
CA GLY A 26 0.10 33.91 -13.33
C GLY A 26 -0.94 33.08 -14.10
N GLU A 27 -0.75 31.77 -14.29
CA GLU A 27 -1.66 30.96 -15.12
C GLU A 27 -2.39 29.87 -14.34
N THR A 28 -1.70 28.99 -13.60
CA THR A 28 -2.37 27.90 -12.88
C THR A 28 -1.44 27.22 -11.86
N LYS A 29 -2.02 26.79 -10.72
CA LYS A 29 -1.42 25.82 -9.79
C LYS A 29 -2.13 24.49 -9.99
N GLY A 30 -1.43 23.49 -10.53
CA GLY A 30 -1.98 22.16 -10.73
C GLY A 30 -0.89 21.09 -10.66
N ALA A 31 -1.28 19.88 -10.21
CA ALA A 31 -0.41 18.72 -10.27
C ALA A 31 -0.09 18.40 -11.74
N LEU A 32 1.17 18.53 -12.13
CA LEU A 32 1.67 18.13 -13.43
C LEU A 32 1.65 16.60 -13.56
N TYR A 33 2.05 15.92 -12.49
CA TYR A 33 1.96 14.47 -12.35
C TYR A 33 1.49 14.11 -10.93
N LYS A 34 0.73 13.04 -10.81
CA LYS A 34 0.25 12.51 -9.51
C LYS A 34 1.15 11.38 -9.00
N LYS A 35 1.16 11.15 -7.69
CA LYS A 35 1.76 9.97 -7.04
C LYS A 35 1.28 8.70 -7.75
N GLY A 36 2.19 7.76 -7.99
CA GLY A 36 1.88 6.52 -8.70
C GLY A 36 2.06 6.60 -10.23
N HIS A 37 2.31 7.77 -10.80
CA HIS A 37 2.64 7.91 -12.23
C HIS A 37 3.96 7.22 -12.56
N ILE A 38 3.96 6.41 -13.62
CA ILE A 38 5.16 5.79 -14.18
C ILE A 38 5.79 6.77 -15.18
N ILE A 39 7.01 7.20 -14.91
CA ILE A 39 7.70 8.22 -15.71
C ILE A 39 8.04 7.64 -17.08
N ARG A 40 7.65 8.35 -18.13
CA ARG A 40 7.93 8.01 -19.53
C ARG A 40 9.04 8.88 -20.10
N LYS A 41 9.62 8.49 -21.24
CA LYS A 41 10.69 9.29 -21.89
C LYS A 41 10.20 10.68 -22.26
N GLU A 42 8.93 10.81 -22.62
CA GLU A 42 8.30 12.06 -23.02
C GLU A 42 8.08 13.02 -21.83
N ASP A 43 8.07 12.50 -20.60
CA ASP A 43 7.85 13.29 -19.38
C ASP A 43 9.12 14.04 -18.95
N VAL A 44 10.31 13.52 -19.31
CA VAL A 44 11.63 14.04 -18.89
C VAL A 44 11.80 15.53 -19.21
N PRO A 45 11.53 16.03 -20.43
CA PRO A 45 11.68 17.45 -20.74
C PRO A 45 10.75 18.35 -19.90
N GLU A 46 9.51 17.92 -19.64
CA GLU A 46 8.58 18.69 -18.80
C GLU A 46 8.97 18.67 -17.33
N LEU A 47 9.46 17.53 -16.82
CA LEU A 47 9.99 17.42 -15.47
C LEU A 47 11.19 18.34 -15.25
N LEU A 48 12.13 18.39 -16.20
CA LEU A 48 13.28 19.30 -16.15
C LEU A 48 12.86 20.78 -16.18
N LYS A 49 11.83 21.14 -16.96
CA LYS A 49 11.27 22.50 -16.98
C LYS A 49 10.68 22.94 -15.64
N THR A 50 10.35 22.00 -14.74
CA THR A 50 9.92 22.34 -13.37
C THR A 50 11.08 22.77 -12.46
N GLY A 51 12.32 22.80 -12.96
CA GLY A 51 13.52 23.15 -12.19
C GLY A 51 13.98 22.04 -11.26
N LYS A 52 13.47 20.82 -11.42
CA LYS A 52 13.88 19.64 -10.67
C LYS A 52 14.89 18.86 -11.49
N GLU A 53 16.16 18.87 -11.08
CA GLU A 53 17.19 17.97 -11.61
C GLU A 53 17.08 16.57 -10.98
N ASN A 54 16.51 16.49 -9.78
CA ASN A 54 16.30 15.25 -9.05
C ASN A 54 14.85 15.11 -8.60
N ILE A 55 14.35 13.88 -8.65
CA ILE A 55 12.99 13.52 -8.21
C ILE A 55 13.03 12.31 -7.28
N TYR A 56 12.05 12.25 -6.38
CA TYR A 56 11.87 11.10 -5.51
C TYR A 56 11.02 10.04 -6.22
N ILE A 57 11.59 8.86 -6.35
CA ILE A 57 10.90 7.68 -6.86
C ILE A 57 10.57 6.71 -5.74
N LEU A 58 9.52 5.94 -5.96
CA LEU A 58 9.34 4.64 -5.34
C LEU A 58 10.22 3.65 -6.11
N ASP A 59 11.27 3.14 -5.45
CA ASP A 59 11.94 1.95 -5.93
C ASP A 59 11.18 0.73 -5.39
N LEU A 60 10.41 0.12 -6.27
CA LEU A 60 9.73 -1.14 -6.05
C LEU A 60 10.67 -2.24 -6.54
N GLU A 61 11.13 -3.08 -5.62
CA GLU A 61 11.85 -4.30 -6.01
C GLU A 61 10.88 -5.22 -6.78
N SER A 62 11.37 -6.07 -7.68
CA SER A 62 10.50 -6.98 -8.45
C SER A 62 9.72 -7.97 -7.57
N SER A 63 10.14 -8.13 -6.31
CA SER A 63 9.47 -8.91 -5.26
C SER A 63 8.49 -8.10 -4.41
N ASP A 64 8.47 -6.76 -4.52
CA ASP A 64 7.51 -5.93 -3.80
C ASP A 64 6.09 -6.20 -4.37
N ILE A 65 5.13 -6.36 -3.46
CA ILE A 65 3.71 -6.49 -3.79
C ILE A 65 2.96 -5.23 -3.33
N HIS A 66 1.85 -4.91 -4.00
CA HIS A 66 0.99 -3.81 -3.58
C HIS A 66 0.40 -4.11 -2.20
N GLU A 67 0.25 -3.09 -1.35
CA GLU A 67 -0.27 -3.22 0.03
C GLU A 67 -1.66 -3.89 0.08
N ASP A 68 -2.56 -3.52 -0.83
CA ASP A 68 -3.87 -4.17 -0.99
C ASP A 68 -3.73 -5.67 -1.29
N GLU A 69 -2.77 -6.06 -2.12
CA GLU A 69 -2.51 -7.46 -2.42
C GLU A 69 -1.94 -8.20 -1.21
N ALA A 70 -1.01 -7.56 -0.48
CA ALA A 70 -0.48 -8.09 0.77
C ALA A 70 -1.59 -8.32 1.80
N GLY A 71 -2.49 -7.35 1.98
CA GLY A 71 -3.64 -7.44 2.87
C GLY A 71 -4.58 -8.59 2.50
N ILE A 72 -4.88 -8.78 1.22
CA ILE A 72 -5.71 -9.93 0.74
C ILE A 72 -5.02 -11.26 1.04
N ARG A 73 -3.71 -11.37 0.76
CA ARG A 73 -2.93 -12.60 1.01
C ARG A 73 -2.96 -12.95 2.49
N LEU A 74 -2.72 -11.96 3.36
CA LEU A 74 -2.77 -12.13 4.81
C LEU A 74 -4.19 -12.53 5.26
N GLY A 75 -5.22 -11.82 4.82
CA GLY A 75 -6.61 -12.11 5.15
C GLY A 75 -7.02 -13.54 4.78
N LYS A 76 -6.63 -14.01 3.59
CA LYS A 76 -6.86 -15.39 3.15
C LYS A 76 -6.11 -16.41 4.02
N ALA A 77 -4.85 -16.13 4.37
CA ALA A 77 -4.03 -17.04 5.18
C ALA A 77 -4.58 -17.25 6.60
N VAL A 78 -5.20 -16.21 7.17
CA VAL A 78 -5.74 -16.25 8.54
C VAL A 78 -7.22 -16.63 8.61
N THR A 79 -7.89 -16.74 7.46
CA THR A 79 -9.29 -17.16 7.40
C THR A 79 -9.39 -18.66 7.62
N GLY A 80 -10.03 -19.06 8.72
CA GLY A 80 -10.35 -20.45 9.04
C GLY A 80 -11.84 -20.79 8.83
N ALA A 81 -12.22 -21.97 9.30
CA ALA A 81 -13.63 -22.37 9.31
C ALA A 81 -14.48 -21.39 10.12
N GLY A 82 -15.62 -20.95 9.56
CA GLY A 82 -16.51 -19.99 10.22
C GLY A 82 -16.00 -18.56 10.24
N VAL A 83 -14.99 -18.21 9.43
CA VAL A 83 -14.50 -16.83 9.23
C VAL A 83 -14.74 -16.43 7.78
N THR A 84 -15.15 -15.18 7.56
CA THR A 84 -15.25 -14.55 6.24
C THR A 84 -14.45 -13.25 6.25
N TRP A 85 -14.11 -12.71 5.08
CA TRP A 85 -13.33 -11.47 4.99
C TRP A 85 -13.89 -10.52 3.91
N SER A 86 -13.59 -9.23 4.03
CA SER A 86 -13.94 -8.20 3.05
C SER A 86 -12.84 -7.15 2.90
N GLY A 87 -12.88 -6.40 1.80
CA GLY A 87 -11.85 -5.43 1.41
C GLY A 87 -11.02 -5.92 0.22
N PRO A 88 -9.87 -5.29 -0.07
CA PRO A 88 -9.21 -4.25 0.73
C PRO A 88 -9.90 -2.89 0.59
N ARG A 89 -9.83 -2.09 1.65
CA ARG A 89 -10.21 -0.68 1.65
C ARG A 89 -9.15 0.09 2.41
N GLU A 90 -8.41 0.96 1.73
CA GLU A 90 -7.26 1.70 2.30
C GLU A 90 -6.26 0.73 2.97
N SER A 91 -5.76 -0.24 2.20
CA SER A 91 -4.75 -1.22 2.64
C SER A 91 -5.21 -2.19 3.74
N ARG A 92 -6.49 -2.14 4.12
CA ARG A 92 -7.05 -2.93 5.22
C ARG A 92 -8.04 -3.98 4.72
N VAL A 93 -7.87 -5.21 5.21
CA VAL A 93 -8.83 -6.32 5.08
C VAL A 93 -9.48 -6.55 6.44
N ASN A 94 -10.79 -6.73 6.46
CA ASN A 94 -11.55 -7.03 7.68
C ASN A 94 -11.96 -8.49 7.71
N LEU A 95 -11.95 -9.08 8.90
CA LEU A 95 -12.43 -10.43 9.19
C LEU A 95 -13.75 -10.35 9.94
N TYR A 96 -14.64 -11.29 9.65
CA TYR A 96 -15.99 -11.37 10.20
C TYR A 96 -16.34 -12.81 10.56
N ALA A 97 -17.22 -12.99 11.54
CA ALA A 97 -17.70 -14.31 11.87
C ALA A 97 -18.71 -14.79 10.80
N GLY A 98 -18.45 -15.93 10.19
CA GLY A 98 -19.36 -16.57 9.23
C GLY A 98 -20.59 -17.20 9.89
N CYS A 99 -20.54 -17.43 11.20
CA CYS A 99 -21.63 -17.93 12.03
C CYS A 99 -21.54 -17.39 13.47
N ASP A 100 -22.63 -17.51 14.22
CA ASP A 100 -22.60 -17.33 15.67
C ASP A 100 -21.67 -18.38 16.30
N GLY A 101 -20.89 -18.01 17.30
CA GLY A 101 -19.97 -18.96 17.92
C GLY A 101 -18.99 -18.34 18.91
N LEU A 102 -17.90 -19.07 19.15
CA LEU A 102 -16.80 -18.64 20.00
C LEU A 102 -15.56 -18.40 19.13
N LEU A 103 -15.02 -17.18 19.15
CA LEU A 103 -13.77 -16.87 18.51
C LEU A 103 -12.62 -17.60 19.20
N LYS A 104 -11.92 -18.43 18.43
CA LYS A 104 -10.72 -19.13 18.85
C LYS A 104 -9.54 -18.66 18.02
N ILE A 105 -8.48 -18.22 18.70
CA ILE A 105 -7.29 -17.68 18.09
C ILE A 105 -6.10 -18.58 18.41
N ASN A 106 -5.32 -18.90 17.38
CA ASN A 106 -3.99 -19.46 17.53
C ASN A 106 -3.03 -18.33 17.91
N ILE A 107 -2.82 -18.14 19.21
CA ILE A 107 -2.01 -17.03 19.75
C ILE A 107 -0.57 -17.04 19.21
N PRO A 108 0.17 -18.17 19.22
CA PRO A 108 1.51 -18.22 18.64
C PRO A 108 1.56 -17.76 17.17
N ALA A 109 0.56 -18.12 16.35
CA ALA A 109 0.52 -17.70 14.96
C ALA A 109 0.20 -16.20 14.82
N LEU A 110 -0.70 -15.66 15.66
CA LEU A 110 -1.00 -14.23 15.70
C LEU A 110 0.24 -13.40 16.08
N GLU A 111 0.98 -13.84 17.10
CA GLU A 111 2.22 -13.20 17.54
C GLU A 111 3.28 -13.23 16.44
N ALA A 112 3.53 -14.40 15.84
CA ALA A 112 4.50 -14.53 14.75
C ALA A 112 4.16 -13.65 13.52
N ILE A 113 2.88 -13.46 13.21
CA ILE A 113 2.46 -12.52 12.16
C ILE A 113 2.77 -11.07 12.57
N ASN A 114 2.50 -10.70 13.82
CA ASN A 114 2.73 -9.34 14.33
C ASN A 114 4.21 -9.02 14.58
N GLU A 115 5.10 -10.02 14.54
CA GLU A 115 6.56 -9.83 14.53
C GLU A 115 7.11 -9.47 13.14
N LEU A 116 6.33 -9.70 12.07
CA LEU A 116 6.74 -9.33 10.73
C LEU A 116 6.71 -7.79 10.57
N PRO A 117 7.69 -7.20 9.86
CA PRO A 117 7.68 -5.76 9.60
C PRO A 117 6.51 -5.37 8.68
N ASP A 118 6.04 -4.13 8.84
CA ASP A 118 5.06 -3.47 7.96
C ASP A 118 3.66 -4.11 7.89
N VAL A 119 3.37 -5.10 8.74
CA VAL A 119 2.05 -5.74 8.84
C VAL A 119 1.53 -5.71 10.28
N ILE A 120 0.21 -5.69 10.41
CA ILE A 120 -0.47 -5.81 11.70
C ILE A 120 -1.75 -6.62 11.53
N LEU A 121 -1.93 -7.61 12.40
CA LEU A 121 -3.16 -8.36 12.55
C LEU A 121 -3.76 -8.11 13.92
N SER A 122 -4.91 -7.44 13.93
CA SER A 122 -5.68 -7.16 15.14
C SER A 122 -6.94 -8.03 15.18
N THR A 123 -7.27 -8.51 16.37
CA THR A 123 -8.41 -9.41 16.61
C THR A 123 -9.16 -8.98 17.87
N LEU A 124 -10.38 -9.50 18.06
CA LEU A 124 -11.04 -9.46 19.37
C LEU A 124 -10.27 -10.37 20.35
N PRO A 125 -10.49 -10.25 21.68
CA PRO A 125 -9.87 -11.15 22.64
C PRO A 125 -10.17 -12.63 22.33
N ASN A 126 -9.21 -13.50 22.58
CA ASN A 126 -9.42 -14.93 22.43
C ASN A 126 -10.54 -15.42 23.35
N ASN A 127 -11.33 -16.39 22.89
CA ASN A 127 -12.52 -16.89 23.58
C ASN A 127 -13.65 -15.86 23.72
N THR A 128 -13.77 -14.93 22.77
CA THR A 128 -14.89 -13.98 22.70
C THR A 128 -16.08 -14.62 22.01
N VAL A 129 -17.29 -14.48 22.56
CA VAL A 129 -18.53 -14.88 21.86
C VAL A 129 -18.78 -13.90 20.71
N VAL A 130 -19.01 -14.43 19.53
CA VAL A 130 -19.26 -13.66 18.31
C VAL A 130 -20.62 -13.99 17.70
N LYS A 131 -21.20 -12.99 17.02
CA LYS A 131 -22.38 -13.14 16.17
C LYS A 131 -21.95 -13.10 14.72
N LYS A 132 -22.69 -13.79 13.85
CA LYS A 132 -22.46 -13.74 12.42
C LYS A 132 -22.49 -12.28 11.93
N GLY A 133 -21.50 -11.91 11.14
CA GLY A 133 -21.38 -10.61 10.48
C GLY A 133 -20.20 -9.78 10.94
#